data_AF-A0A550CAS9-F1
#
_entry.id   AF-A0A550CAS9-F1
#
_cell.length_a   1.000
_cell.length_b   1.000
_cell.length_c   1.000
_cell.angle_alpha   90.00
_cell.angle_beta   90.00
_cell.angle_gamma   90.00
#
_symmetry.space_group_name_H-M   'P 1'
#
loop_
_entity.id
_entity.type
_entity.pdbx_description
1 polymer ?
#
loop_
_entity_poly.entity_id
_entity_poly.type
_entity_poly.pdbx_seq_one_letter_code
_entity_poly.pdbx_strand_id
1 'polypeptide(L)'
;MASTANPAIERVVEAYNAVHAAAASTVDPLQLMSAVSGASVALDGLRDLLPSAAYNPLCERNLELVERAESAVVALLAGPEQDASSDSSASDSPLHQVQNTATAMTTSLEKLLIPKLIVTRKED
;
A
#
# COMPACT_ATOMS: atom_id res chain seq x y z
N MET A 1 20.90 10.74 14.03
CA MET A 1 19.72 9.86 13.91
C MET A 1 19.32 9.54 12.45
N ALA A 2 20.05 9.99 11.42
CA ALA A 2 19.76 9.68 10.00
C ALA A 2 20.00 8.20 9.58
N SER A 3 20.74 7.43 10.38
CA SER A 3 21.15 6.05 10.05
C SER A 3 20.00 5.03 10.08
N THR A 4 18.85 5.33 10.71
CA THR A 4 17.72 4.40 10.89
C THR A 4 16.59 4.60 9.89
N ALA A 5 16.51 5.77 9.24
CA ALA A 5 15.49 6.07 8.24
C ALA A 5 15.73 5.35 6.91
N ASN A 6 16.99 5.09 6.53
CA ASN A 6 17.34 4.35 5.31
C ASN A 6 16.80 2.91 5.30
N PRO A 7 17.11 2.10 6.32
CA PRO A 7 16.54 0.76 6.42
C PRO A 7 15.01 0.76 6.49
N ALA A 8 14.39 1.78 7.10
CA ALA A 8 12.93 1.89 7.15
C ALA A 8 12.32 2.15 5.77
N ILE A 9 12.94 3.02 4.96
CA ILE A 9 12.52 3.27 3.58
C ILE A 9 12.64 2.00 2.73
N GLU A 10 13.78 1.31 2.81
CA GLU A 10 14.00 0.06 2.09
C GLU A 10 12.93 -0.99 2.45
N ARG A 11 12.61 -1.15 3.73
CA ARG A 11 11.54 -2.05 4.18
C ARG A 11 10.16 -1.68 3.63
N VAL A 12 9.81 -0.38 3.58
CA VAL A 12 8.53 0.05 3.00
C VAL A 12 8.47 -0.26 1.50
N VAL A 13 9.57 -0.01 0.78
CA VAL A 13 9.68 -0.35 -0.65
C VAL A 13 9.54 -1.84 -0.88
N GLU A 14 10.26 -2.66 -0.12
CA GLU A 14 10.16 -4.12 -0.18
C GLU A 14 8.74 -4.61 0.10
N ALA A 15 8.08 -4.08 1.13
CA ALA A 15 6.72 -4.46 1.49
C ALA A 15 5.70 -4.07 0.40
N TYR A 16 5.82 -2.87 -0.18
CA TYR A 16 4.93 -2.43 -1.26
C TYR A 16 5.14 -3.25 -2.54
N ASN A 17 6.38 -3.60 -2.86
CA ASN A 17 6.69 -4.50 -3.97
C ASN A 17 6.14 -5.91 -3.73
N ALA A 18 6.15 -6.40 -2.49
CA ALA A 18 5.52 -7.67 -2.13
C ALA A 18 4.00 -7.64 -2.32
N VAL A 19 3.32 -6.54 -1.95
CA VAL A 19 1.89 -6.34 -2.24
C VAL A 19 1.64 -6.36 -3.74
N HIS A 20 2.44 -5.63 -4.53
CA HIS A 20 2.30 -5.59 -5.99
C HIS A 20 2.51 -6.98 -6.62
N ALA A 21 3.53 -7.72 -6.19
CA ALA A 21 3.80 -9.06 -6.67
C ALA A 21 2.68 -10.06 -6.31
N ALA A 22 2.15 -9.99 -5.08
CA ALA A 22 1.04 -10.82 -4.65
C ALA A 22 -0.27 -10.49 -5.39
N ALA A 23 -0.54 -9.20 -5.61
CA ALA A 23 -1.70 -8.74 -6.38
C ALA A 23 -1.63 -9.13 -7.86
N ALA A 24 -0.41 -9.22 -8.43
CA ALA A 24 -0.19 -9.65 -9.81
C ALA A 24 -0.28 -11.17 -9.99
N SER A 25 0.15 -11.97 -9.00
CA SER A 25 0.17 -13.43 -9.11
C SER A 25 -1.19 -14.09 -8.84
N THR A 26 -2.06 -13.43 -8.07
CA THR A 26 -3.48 -13.77 -7.84
C THR A 26 -3.79 -15.19 -7.34
N VAL A 27 -2.81 -15.92 -6.83
CA VAL A 27 -2.98 -17.33 -6.41
C VAL A 27 -3.53 -17.48 -4.99
N ASP A 28 -3.27 -16.53 -4.08
CA ASP A 28 -3.62 -16.69 -2.67
C ASP A 28 -4.00 -15.35 -2.00
N PRO A 29 -5.31 -15.10 -1.75
CA PRO A 29 -5.78 -13.94 -1.00
C PRO A 29 -5.20 -13.82 0.42
N LEU A 30 -4.80 -14.93 1.06
CA LEU A 30 -4.14 -14.89 2.37
C LEU A 30 -2.72 -14.37 2.27
N GLN A 31 -1.98 -14.76 1.22
CA GLN A 31 -0.65 -14.21 0.93
C GLN A 31 -0.75 -12.70 0.67
N LEU A 32 -1.78 -12.27 -0.06
CA LEU A 32 -2.03 -10.86 -0.32
C LEU A 32 -2.38 -10.10 0.97
N MET A 33 -3.22 -10.66 1.84
CA MET A 33 -3.54 -10.05 3.15
C MET A 33 -2.29 -9.94 4.03
N SER A 34 -1.44 -10.97 4.04
CA SER A 34 -0.16 -10.94 4.75
C SER A 34 0.78 -9.86 4.20
N ALA A 35 0.83 -9.68 2.88
CA ALA A 35 1.67 -8.65 2.26
C ALA A 35 1.17 -7.24 2.61
N VAL A 36 -0.15 -7.00 2.57
CA VAL A 36 -0.75 -5.72 2.90
C VAL A 36 -0.54 -5.38 4.39
N SER A 37 -0.69 -6.36 5.28
CA SER A 37 -0.36 -6.20 6.70
C SER A 37 1.12 -5.84 6.91
N GLY A 38 2.03 -6.47 6.18
CA GLY A 38 3.45 -6.14 6.20
C GLY A 38 3.75 -4.71 5.72
N ALA A 39 3.04 -4.24 4.68
CA ALA A 39 3.14 -2.87 4.19
C ALA A 39 2.64 -1.84 5.21
N SER A 40 1.56 -2.14 5.93
CA SER A 40 1.02 -1.31 7.01
C SER A 40 2.06 -1.12 8.14
N VAL A 41 2.62 -2.23 8.65
CA VAL A 41 3.63 -2.22 9.72
C VAL A 41 4.89 -1.47 9.30
N ALA A 42 5.35 -1.66 8.06
CA ALA A 42 6.52 -0.96 7.56
C ALA A 42 6.28 0.56 7.46
N LEU A 43 5.08 0.97 7.02
CA LEU A 43 4.71 2.38 6.88
C LEU A 43 4.58 3.07 8.23
N ASP A 44 3.97 2.42 9.22
CA ASP A 44 3.90 2.92 10.60
C ASP A 44 5.30 3.07 11.20
N GLY A 45 6.16 2.06 11.03
CA GLY A 45 7.54 2.13 11.48
C GLY A 45 8.36 3.25 10.81
N LEU A 46 8.05 3.58 9.55
CA LEU A 46 8.63 4.75 8.89
C LEU A 46 8.06 6.05 9.46
N ARG A 47 6.74 6.15 9.68
CA ARG A 47 6.08 7.34 10.26
C ARG A 47 6.70 7.72 11.60
N ASP A 48 6.96 6.74 12.47
CA ASP A 48 7.55 6.96 13.79
C ASP A 48 8.97 7.56 13.74
N LEU A 49 9.66 7.43 12.60
CA LEU A 49 11.02 7.92 12.38
C LEU A 49 11.07 9.26 11.64
N LEU A 50 9.94 9.76 11.12
CA LEU A 50 9.89 11.00 10.35
C LEU A 50 9.44 12.20 11.21
N PRO A 51 10.04 13.39 11.02
CA PRO A 51 9.57 14.60 11.70
C PRO A 51 8.16 14.98 11.20
N SER A 52 7.19 15.04 12.14
CA SER A 52 5.76 14.86 11.82
C SER A 52 5.17 15.88 10.84
N ALA A 53 5.49 17.17 10.94
CA ALA A 53 4.73 18.19 10.21
C ALA A 53 4.88 18.13 8.67
N ALA A 54 6.03 17.74 8.15
CA ALA A 54 6.30 17.76 6.71
C ALA A 54 5.88 16.47 5.98
N TYR A 55 5.79 15.36 6.72
CA TYR A 55 5.55 14.03 6.15
C TYR A 55 4.20 13.44 6.52
N ASN A 56 3.51 13.95 7.54
CA ASN A 56 2.18 13.47 7.95
C ASN A 56 1.19 13.35 6.78
N PRO A 57 1.02 14.36 5.89
CA PRO A 57 0.06 14.22 4.79
C PRO A 57 0.43 13.12 3.78
N LEU A 58 1.72 12.80 3.64
CA LEU A 58 2.19 11.73 2.76
C LEU A 58 2.03 10.36 3.40
N CYS A 59 2.27 10.25 4.71
CA CYS A 59 2.02 9.04 5.48
C CYS A 59 0.52 8.73 5.53
N GLU A 60 -0.33 9.72 5.82
CA GLU A 60 -1.80 9.60 5.82
C GLU A 60 -2.31 9.10 4.45
N ARG A 61 -1.86 9.72 3.35
CA ARG A 61 -2.24 9.27 2.01
C ARG A 61 -1.83 7.83 1.72
N ASN A 62 -0.69 7.38 2.22
CA ASN A 62 -0.25 5.99 2.03
C ASN A 62 -1.01 5.02 2.94
N LEU A 63 -1.37 5.42 4.15
CA LEU A 63 -2.24 4.64 5.04
C LEU A 63 -3.63 4.45 4.44
N GLU A 64 -4.23 5.50 3.88
CA GLU A 64 -5.52 5.39 3.17
C GLU A 64 -5.46 4.38 2.01
N LEU A 65 -4.33 4.28 1.31
CA LEU A 65 -4.15 3.31 0.24
C LEU A 65 -4.01 1.88 0.77
N VAL A 66 -3.32 1.70 1.90
CA VAL A 66 -3.23 0.41 2.61
C VAL A 66 -4.62 -0.04 3.07
N GLU A 67 -5.39 0.83 3.72
CA GLU A 67 -6.76 0.52 4.19
C GLU A 67 -7.70 0.14 3.04
N ARG A 68 -7.57 0.82 1.88
CA ARG A 68 -8.31 0.43 0.65
C ARG A 68 -7.89 -0.94 0.14
N ALA A 69 -6.59 -1.26 0.18
CA ALA A 69 -6.10 -2.57 -0.21
C ALA A 69 -6.62 -3.66 0.74
N GLU A 70 -6.59 -3.43 2.05
CA GLU A 70 -7.17 -4.34 3.05
C GLU A 70 -8.65 -4.58 2.79
N SER A 71 -9.42 -3.51 2.57
CA SER A 71 -10.85 -3.59 2.28
C SER A 71 -11.14 -4.40 1.01
N ALA A 72 -10.36 -4.20 -0.05
CA ALA A 72 -10.49 -4.95 -1.30
C ALA A 72 -10.12 -6.43 -1.14
N VAL A 73 -9.13 -6.75 -0.31
CA VAL A 73 -8.76 -8.14 0.03
C VAL A 73 -9.85 -8.82 0.84
N VAL A 74 -10.44 -8.13 1.81
CA VAL A 74 -11.57 -8.67 2.59
C VAL A 74 -12.77 -8.95 1.68
N ALA A 75 -13.08 -8.06 0.74
CA ALA A 75 -14.13 -8.29 -0.26
C ALA A 75 -13.81 -9.50 -1.17
N LEU A 76 -12.54 -9.71 -1.53
CA LEU A 76 -12.10 -10.89 -2.28
C LEU A 76 -12.30 -12.18 -1.47
N LEU A 77 -11.97 -12.16 -0.16
CA LEU A 77 -12.11 -13.29 0.76
C LEU A 77 -13.58 -13.63 1.08
N ALA A 78 -14.46 -12.62 1.12
CA ALA A 78 -15.90 -12.81 1.33
C ALA A 78 -16.57 -13.56 0.15
N GLY A 79 -15.90 -13.61 -1.01
CA GLY A 79 -16.42 -14.20 -2.23
C GLY A 79 -17.45 -13.29 -2.91
N PRO A 80 -17.89 -13.64 -4.14
CA PRO A 80 -18.98 -12.92 -4.77
C PRO A 80 -20.24 -13.12 -3.92
N GLU A 81 -20.68 -12.08 -3.21
CA GLU A 81 -22.02 -12.09 -2.64
C GLU A 81 -23.00 -12.41 -3.76
N GLN A 82 -23.82 -13.44 -3.53
CA GLN A 82 -24.87 -13.87 -4.43
C GLN A 82 -26.01 -12.85 -4.46
N ASP A 83 -25.74 -11.60 -4.83
CA ASP A 83 -26.79 -10.68 -5.24
C ASP A 83 -27.01 -10.83 -6.75
N ALA A 84 -27.71 -11.92 -7.05
CA ALA A 84 -28.45 -12.07 -8.29
C ALA A 84 -29.57 -11.02 -8.32
N SER A 85 -29.27 -9.79 -8.75
CA SER A 85 -30.17 -8.85 -9.43
C SER A 85 -29.51 -7.47 -9.54
N SER A 86 -28.91 -7.14 -10.69
CA SER A 86 -29.12 -5.87 -11.39
C SER A 86 -28.07 -5.60 -12.49
N ASP A 87 -28.61 -5.18 -13.62
CA ASP A 87 -28.05 -4.49 -14.78
C ASP A 87 -26.56 -4.08 -14.82
N SER A 88 -25.91 -4.57 -15.88
CA SER A 88 -25.08 -3.81 -16.85
C SER A 88 -24.38 -2.54 -16.36
N SER A 89 -23.19 -2.72 -15.81
CA SER A 89 -21.97 -2.02 -16.22
C SER A 89 -20.80 -2.88 -15.75
N ALA A 90 -19.72 -2.98 -16.52
CA ALA A 90 -18.58 -3.84 -16.18
C ALA A 90 -18.06 -3.51 -14.77
N SER A 91 -18.51 -4.28 -13.78
CA SER A 91 -18.13 -4.13 -12.38
C SER A 91 -16.67 -4.55 -12.27
N ASP A 92 -15.78 -3.59 -12.01
CA ASP A 92 -14.37 -3.84 -11.69
C ASP A 92 -14.30 -5.00 -10.69
N SER A 93 -13.75 -6.14 -11.13
CA SER A 93 -13.64 -7.30 -10.26
C SER A 93 -12.86 -6.91 -8.99
N PRO A 94 -13.19 -7.45 -7.81
CA PRO A 94 -12.44 -7.16 -6.57
C PRO A 94 -10.93 -7.34 -6.74
N LEU A 95 -10.53 -8.30 -7.59
CA LEU A 95 -9.16 -8.51 -8.01
C LEU A 95 -8.56 -7.33 -8.80
N HIS A 96 -9.31 -6.76 -9.74
CA HIS A 96 -8.88 -5.56 -10.47
C HIS A 96 -8.76 -4.35 -9.52
N GLN A 97 -9.65 -4.23 -8.54
CA GLN A 97 -9.55 -3.19 -7.50
C GLN A 97 -8.30 -3.36 -6.62
N VAL A 98 -8.00 -4.60 -6.21
CA VAL A 98 -6.75 -4.94 -5.51
C VAL A 98 -5.52 -4.55 -6.36
N GLN A 99 -5.50 -4.93 -7.64
CA GLN A 99 -4.37 -4.65 -8.54
C GLN A 99 -4.17 -3.14 -8.78
N ASN A 100 -5.26 -2.41 -8.97
CA ASN A 100 -5.25 -0.95 -9.12
C ASN A 100 -4.74 -0.28 -7.85
N THR A 101 -5.19 -0.76 -6.67
CA THR A 101 -4.77 -0.20 -5.39
C THR A 101 -3.31 -0.50 -5.09
N ALA A 102 -2.85 -1.74 -5.33
CA ALA A 102 -1.44 -2.12 -5.20
C ALA A 102 -0.53 -1.27 -6.11
N THR A 103 -0.96 -1.02 -7.35
CA THR A 103 -0.24 -0.15 -8.29
C THR A 103 -0.20 1.30 -7.80
N ALA A 104 -1.31 1.80 -7.25
CA ALA A 104 -1.40 3.15 -6.69
C ALA A 104 -0.50 3.31 -5.43
N MET A 105 -0.42 2.28 -4.58
CA MET A 105 0.48 2.23 -3.43
C MET A 105 1.94 2.38 -3.88
N THR A 106 2.41 1.51 -4.78
CA THR A 106 3.80 1.56 -5.28
C THR A 106 4.11 2.89 -5.96
N THR A 107 3.18 3.39 -6.78
CA THR A 107 3.33 4.69 -7.46
C THR A 107 3.42 5.85 -6.47
N SER A 108 2.57 5.86 -5.43
CA SER A 108 2.57 6.87 -4.37
C SER A 108 3.90 6.88 -3.62
N LEU A 109 4.42 5.69 -3.29
CA LEU A 109 5.68 5.53 -2.60
C LEU A 109 6.85 6.07 -3.44
N GLU A 110 6.98 5.60 -4.69
CA GLU A 110 8.09 5.96 -5.58
C GLU A 110 8.09 7.42 -6.01
N LYS A 111 6.91 8.00 -6.27
CA LYS A 111 6.80 9.35 -6.85
C LYS A 111 6.61 10.45 -5.83
N LEU A 112 6.13 10.13 -4.63
CA LEU A 112 5.78 11.15 -3.62
C LEU A 112 6.63 11.02 -2.36
N LEU A 113 6.68 9.83 -1.74
CA LEU A 113 7.31 9.66 -0.43
C LEU A 113 8.85 9.56 -0.54
N ILE A 114 9.38 8.67 -1.39
CA ILE A 114 10.83 8.50 -1.55
C ILE A 114 11.54 9.80 -1.98
N PRO A 115 11.06 10.55 -3.00
CA PRO A 115 11.76 11.76 -3.44
C PRO A 115 11.81 12.82 -2.35
N LYS A 116 10.74 12.98 -1.57
CA LYS A 116 10.69 13.89 -0.41
C LYS A 116 11.68 13.49 0.68
N LEU A 117 11.90 12.19 0.90
CA LEU A 117 12.86 11.68 1.88
C LEU A 117 14.32 11.82 1.44
N ILE A 118 14.59 11.76 0.13
CA ILE A 118 15.93 11.98 -0.43
C ILE A 118 16.28 13.47 -0.46
N VAL A 119 15.33 14.34 -0.83
CA VAL A 119 15.55 15.79 -0.94
C VAL A 119 15.90 16.41 0.41
N THR A 120 15.18 16.07 1.47
CA THR A 120 15.42 16.65 2.81
C THR A 120 16.78 16.26 3.39
N ARG A 121 17.41 15.18 2.91
CA ARG A 121 18.79 14.83 3.30
C ARG A 121 19.89 15.58 2.57
N LYS A 122 19.57 16.28 1.48
CA LYS A 122 20.53 17.16 0.80
C LYS A 122 20.57 18.56 1.42
N GLU A 123 19.58 18.90 2.23
CA GLU A 123 19.41 20.21 2.85
C GLU A 123 19.96 20.28 4.30
N ASP A 124 20.33 19.13 4.88
CA ASP A 124 21.09 18.99 6.13
C ASP A 124 22.59 18.76 5.85
#